data_AF-A0A4Y2NZW4-F1
#
_entry.id   AF-A0A4Y2NZW4-F1
#
_cell.length_a   1.000
_cell.length_b   1.000
_cell.length_c   1.000
_cell.angle_alpha   90.00
_cell.angle_beta   90.00
_cell.angle_gamma   90.00
#
_symmetry.space_group_name_H-M   'P 1'
#
loop_
_entity.id
_entity.type
_entity.pdbx_description
1 polymer ?
#
loop_
_entity_poly.entity_id
_entity_poly.type
_entity_poly.pdbx_seq_one_letter_code
_entity_poly.pdbx_strand_id
1 'polypeptide(L)'
;MSSKCTFCFALKLEAEASGFCCSNGKVPLPELPQLPELLNLMEGNHPKSKEFLSMVSKYNSSFKMTSFGTSLPMLDSTGFMPTFRIQGHVYHKAGSLVSLPNEEAKFLQIYFFGNEDAEANSRFTLIPETTKNLIESLQKMLHENNH
;
A
#
# COMPACT_ATOMS: atom_id res chain seq x y z
N MET A 1 -2.69 20.64 14.76
CA MET A 1 -1.52 20.17 15.54
C MET A 1 -0.67 21.38 15.82
N SER A 2 -0.67 21.85 17.06
CA SER A 2 -0.31 23.24 17.38
C SER A 2 0.90 23.35 18.31
N SER A 3 1.25 22.26 19.01
CA SER A 3 2.42 22.21 19.89
C SER A 3 3.24 20.95 19.63
N LYS A 4 4.55 21.06 19.80
CA LYS A 4 5.52 19.98 19.63
C LYS A 4 6.10 19.62 20.99
N CYS A 5 6.14 18.34 21.34
CA CYS A 5 6.78 17.90 22.57
C CYS A 5 8.28 18.24 22.56
N THR A 6 8.81 18.78 23.65
CA THR A 6 10.24 19.13 23.77
C THR A 6 11.15 17.92 23.99
N PHE A 7 10.60 16.80 24.47
CA PHE A 7 11.37 15.58 24.78
C PHE A 7 11.41 14.61 23.61
N CYS A 8 10.25 14.31 23.01
CA CYS A 8 10.15 13.32 21.93
C CYS A 8 9.72 13.90 20.58
N PHE A 9 9.56 15.22 20.47
CA PHE A 9 9.26 15.90 19.22
C PHE A 9 7.92 15.54 18.56
N ALA A 10 7.08 14.73 19.21
CA ALA A 10 5.73 14.41 18.75
C ALA A 10 4.87 15.68 18.65
N LEU A 11 4.11 15.79 17.55
CA LEU A 11 3.08 16.80 17.39
C LEU A 11 1.88 16.46 18.27
N LYS A 12 1.37 17.47 18.97
CA LYS A 12 0.28 17.30 19.94
C LYS A 12 -0.99 17.99 19.45
N LEU A 13 -2.12 17.38 19.78
CA LEU A 13 -3.42 18.02 19.67
C LEU A 13 -3.61 19.02 20.81
N GLU A 14 -4.46 20.03 20.62
CA GLU A 14 -4.59 21.13 21.58
C GLU A 14 -5.11 20.70 22.95
N ALA A 15 -5.90 19.63 23.01
CA ALA A 15 -6.46 19.08 24.25
C ALA A 15 -5.63 17.94 24.86
N GLU A 16 -4.48 17.58 24.29
CA GLU A 16 -3.66 16.48 24.80
C GLU A 16 -2.85 16.88 26.05
N ALA A 17 -2.92 16.05 27.07
CA ALA A 17 -2.13 16.23 28.29
C ALA A 17 -0.61 16.27 28.01
N SER A 18 0.14 17.01 28.83
CA SER A 18 1.59 17.16 28.73
C SER A 18 2.32 15.81 28.61
N GLY A 19 1.86 14.81 29.37
CA GLY A 19 2.44 13.46 29.42
C GLY A 19 1.97 12.46 28.35
N PHE A 20 1.05 12.79 27.45
CA PHE A 20 0.42 11.79 26.58
C PHE A 20 1.39 11.03 25.65
N CYS A 21 2.46 11.67 25.18
CA CYS A 21 3.41 11.07 24.22
C CYS A 21 4.56 10.29 24.87
N CYS A 22 5.25 10.87 25.85
CA CYS A 22 6.45 10.28 26.48
C CYS A 22 6.42 10.38 28.02
N SER A 23 5.25 10.57 28.61
CA SER A 23 5.08 10.86 30.04
C SER A 23 5.95 12.01 30.52
N ASN A 24 6.03 13.07 29.71
CA ASN A 24 6.83 14.27 29.98
C ASN A 24 8.33 13.96 30.14
N GLY A 25 8.87 13.11 29.26
CA GLY A 25 10.28 12.71 29.22
C GLY A 25 10.65 11.52 30.10
N LYS A 26 9.68 10.93 30.83
CA LYS A 26 9.93 9.76 31.69
C LYS A 26 10.05 8.45 30.92
N VAL A 27 9.42 8.36 29.74
CA VAL A 27 9.50 7.18 28.87
C VAL A 27 10.51 7.48 27.76
N PRO A 28 11.66 6.77 27.72
CA PRO A 28 12.56 6.83 26.58
C PRO A 28 11.87 6.14 25.41
N LEU A 29 11.56 6.92 24.36
CA LEU A 29 11.03 6.38 23.13
C LEU A 29 12.21 5.94 22.23
N PRO A 30 12.13 4.77 21.59
CA PRO A 30 13.13 4.40 20.60
C PRO A 30 13.12 5.41 19.45
N GLU A 31 14.30 5.65 18.87
CA GLU A 31 14.38 6.42 17.63
C GLU A 31 13.59 5.69 16.55
N LEU A 32 12.78 6.45 15.82
CA LEU A 32 12.09 5.90 14.66
C LEU A 32 13.15 5.51 13.63
N PRO A 33 13.06 4.30 13.05
CA PRO A 33 13.94 3.94 11.95
C PRO A 33 13.76 4.94 10.81
N GLN A 34 14.81 5.17 10.03
CA GLN A 34 14.69 5.98 8.82
C GLN A 34 13.57 5.41 7.97
N LEU A 35 12.55 6.23 7.69
CA LEU A 35 11.43 5.79 6.89
C LEU A 35 11.93 5.53 5.45
N PRO A 36 11.43 4.47 4.79
CA PRO A 36 11.82 4.17 3.42
C PRO A 36 11.51 5.33 2.48
N GLU A 37 12.13 5.32 1.30
CA GLU A 37 11.95 6.30 0.21
C GLU A 37 10.47 6.54 -0.14
N LEU A 38 9.58 5.59 0.18
CA LEU A 38 8.12 5.72 0.06
C LEU A 38 7.56 6.98 0.75
N LEU A 39 8.13 7.39 1.89
CA LEU A 39 7.66 8.60 2.57
C LEU A 39 7.86 9.84 1.70
N ASN A 40 8.98 9.94 0.98
CA ASN A 40 9.22 11.06 0.06
C ASN A 40 8.19 11.09 -1.08
N LEU A 41 7.78 9.91 -1.58
CA LEU A 41 6.69 9.81 -2.55
C LEU A 41 5.36 10.31 -1.96
N MET A 42 5.04 9.92 -0.72
CA MET A 42 3.80 10.30 -0.03
C MET A 42 3.75 11.78 0.40
N GLU A 43 4.87 12.35 0.82
CA GLU A 43 4.97 13.74 1.31
C GLU A 43 5.09 14.78 0.18
N GLY A 44 5.23 14.36 -1.08
CA GLY A 44 5.43 15.29 -2.19
C GLY A 44 6.89 15.70 -2.43
N ASN A 45 7.84 15.09 -1.70
CA ASN A 45 9.26 15.44 -1.72
C ASN A 45 10.07 14.69 -2.78
N HIS A 46 9.42 13.99 -3.72
CA HIS A 46 10.06 13.23 -4.79
C HIS A 46 9.55 13.67 -6.18
N PRO A 47 10.37 13.66 -7.25
CA PRO A 47 9.93 14.06 -8.59
C PRO A 47 8.72 13.29 -9.13
N LYS A 48 8.59 12.01 -8.74
CA LYS A 48 7.44 11.16 -9.08
C LYS A 48 6.26 11.28 -8.12
N SER A 49 6.31 12.08 -7.06
CA SER A 49 5.24 12.15 -6.05
C SER A 49 3.89 12.56 -6.65
N LYS A 50 3.86 13.52 -7.57
CA LYS A 50 2.61 13.97 -8.20
C LYS A 50 1.91 12.84 -8.95
N GLU A 51 2.69 12.05 -9.68
CA GLU A 51 2.21 10.89 -10.43
C GLU A 51 1.80 9.74 -9.49
N PHE A 52 2.61 9.46 -8.48
CA PHE A 52 2.31 8.45 -7.47
C PHE A 52 1.01 8.77 -6.73
N LEU A 53 0.86 9.99 -6.22
CA LEU A 53 -0.30 10.41 -5.43
C LEU A 53 -1.58 10.46 -6.26
N SER A 54 -1.52 10.84 -7.54
CA SER A 54 -2.70 10.82 -8.41
C SER A 54 -3.22 9.41 -8.71
N MET A 55 -2.35 8.39 -8.60
CA MET A 55 -2.65 6.99 -8.92
C MET A 55 -2.36 6.03 -7.75
N VAL A 56 -2.30 6.53 -6.52
CA VAL A 56 -1.86 5.74 -5.35
C VAL A 56 -2.74 4.50 -5.12
N SER A 57 -4.03 4.59 -5.43
CA SER A 57 -4.96 3.46 -5.35
C SER A 57 -4.63 2.34 -6.36
N LYS A 58 -4.13 2.70 -7.55
CA LYS A 58 -3.69 1.76 -8.59
C LYS A 58 -2.37 1.10 -8.20
N TYR A 59 -1.40 1.89 -7.73
CA TYR A 59 -0.14 1.36 -7.19
C TYR A 59 -0.41 0.41 -6.02
N ASN A 60 -1.21 0.80 -5.04
CA ASN A 60 -1.59 -0.09 -3.94
C ASN A 60 -2.30 -1.36 -4.44
N SER A 61 -3.08 -1.27 -5.53
CA SER A 61 -3.76 -2.43 -6.11
C SER A 61 -2.82 -3.39 -6.83
N SER A 62 -1.73 -2.91 -7.44
CA SER A 62 -0.73 -3.79 -8.08
C SER A 62 0.09 -4.60 -7.07
N PHE A 63 0.13 -4.17 -5.80
CA PHE A 63 0.76 -4.90 -4.69
C PHE A 63 -0.23 -5.71 -3.82
N LYS A 64 -1.51 -5.82 -4.21
CA LYS A 64 -2.48 -6.64 -3.46
C LYS A 64 -2.16 -8.13 -3.60
N MET A 65 -2.06 -8.81 -2.46
CA MET A 65 -1.91 -10.27 -2.41
C MET A 65 -3.25 -11.03 -2.51
N THR A 66 -4.37 -10.38 -2.20
CA THR A 66 -5.68 -11.04 -2.21
C THR A 66 -6.63 -10.35 -3.15
N SER A 67 -7.43 -11.16 -3.84
CA SER A 67 -8.60 -10.68 -4.57
C SER A 67 -9.79 -10.52 -3.62
N PHE A 68 -10.71 -9.65 -4.01
CA PHE A 68 -11.96 -9.45 -3.30
C PHE A 68 -13.05 -10.26 -4.01
N GLY A 69 -13.73 -11.16 -3.29
CA GLY A 69 -14.80 -11.99 -3.84
C GLY A 69 -16.13 -11.73 -3.14
N THR A 70 -17.21 -11.66 -3.92
CA THR A 70 -18.59 -11.66 -3.42
C THR A 70 -19.38 -12.77 -4.13
N SER A 71 -20.37 -13.34 -3.42
CA SER A 71 -21.28 -14.35 -3.97
C SER A 71 -22.35 -13.76 -4.88
N LEU A 72 -22.56 -12.44 -4.82
CA LEU A 72 -23.55 -11.75 -5.64
C LEU A 72 -22.89 -11.17 -6.90
N PRO A 73 -23.51 -11.28 -8.08
CA PRO A 73 -23.00 -10.63 -9.28
C PRO A 73 -22.91 -9.12 -9.02
N MET A 74 -21.75 -8.54 -9.33
CA MET A 74 -21.61 -7.09 -9.38
C MET A 74 -22.66 -6.56 -10.35
N LEU A 75 -23.48 -5.59 -9.92
CA LEU A 75 -24.47 -4.98 -10.80
C LEU A 75 -23.69 -4.35 -11.98
N ASP A 76 -24.03 -4.73 -13.21
CA ASP A 76 -23.52 -4.07 -14.41
C ASP A 76 -24.00 -2.61 -14.37
N SER A 77 -23.18 -1.74 -13.80
CA SER A 77 -23.41 -0.31 -13.85
C SER A 77 -22.76 0.20 -15.11
N THR A 78 -23.59 0.63 -16.06
CA THR A 78 -23.20 1.37 -17.27
C THR A 78 -22.67 2.79 -16.95
N GLY A 79 -21.92 2.93 -15.85
CA GLY A 79 -21.39 4.17 -15.31
C GLY A 79 -20.46 3.93 -14.11
N PHE A 80 -19.75 4.97 -13.67
CA PHE A 80 -18.88 4.93 -12.50
C PHE A 80 -19.70 4.78 -11.20
N MET A 81 -19.66 3.59 -10.59
CA MET A 81 -20.32 3.29 -9.33
C MET A 81 -19.25 3.07 -8.25
N PRO A 82 -18.90 4.09 -7.44
CA PRO A 82 -17.86 3.98 -6.41
C PRO A 82 -18.30 3.13 -5.22
N THR A 83 -19.58 2.75 -5.15
CA THR A 83 -20.17 2.03 -4.02
C THR A 83 -20.94 0.81 -4.50
N PHE A 84 -20.57 -0.36 -3.99
CA PHE A 84 -21.37 -1.58 -4.10
C PHE A 84 -21.83 -2.00 -2.69
N ARG A 85 -23.04 -2.56 -2.59
CA ARG A 85 -23.58 -3.11 -1.33
C ARG A 85 -23.47 -4.62 -1.35
N ILE A 86 -22.90 -5.18 -0.29
CA ILE A 86 -22.85 -6.63 -0.08
C ILE A 86 -23.71 -6.96 1.12
N GLN A 87 -24.55 -7.97 0.96
CA GLN A 87 -25.29 -8.57 2.07
C GLN A 87 -24.62 -9.91 2.42
N GLY A 88 -24.17 -10.05 3.66
CA GLY A 88 -23.46 -11.24 4.14
C GLY A 88 -22.00 -10.96 4.50
N HIS A 89 -21.16 -11.99 4.41
CA HIS A 89 -19.76 -11.92 4.80
C HIS A 89 -18.85 -11.61 3.61
N VAL A 90 -17.82 -10.80 3.88
CA VAL A 90 -16.75 -10.49 2.93
C VAL A 90 -15.53 -11.33 3.31
N TYR A 91 -14.93 -11.98 2.31
CA TYR A 91 -13.71 -12.77 2.48
C TYR A 91 -12.60 -12.27 1.56
N HIS A 92 -11.38 -12.21 2.08
CA HIS A 92 -10.19 -12.09 1.26
C HIS A 92 -9.90 -13.44 0.59
N LYS A 93 -9.86 -13.47 -0.74
CA LYS A 93 -9.58 -14.68 -1.50
C LYS A 93 -8.16 -14.63 -2.03
N ALA A 94 -7.26 -15.39 -1.39
CA ALA A 94 -5.88 -15.56 -1.85
C ALA A 94 -5.79 -16.27 -3.22
N GLY A 95 -6.79 -17.11 -3.54
CA GLY A 95 -6.79 -17.89 -4.77
C GLY A 95 -5.84 -19.09 -4.71
N SER A 96 -5.56 -19.70 -5.85
CA SER A 96 -4.54 -20.74 -5.98
C SER A 96 -3.15 -20.12 -5.81
N LEU A 97 -2.25 -20.82 -5.12
CA LEU A 97 -0.85 -20.40 -5.04
C LEU A 97 -0.13 -20.56 -6.38
N VAL A 98 -0.60 -21.46 -7.24
CA VAL A 98 -0.01 -21.73 -8.56
C VAL A 98 -0.95 -21.21 -9.65
N SER A 99 -0.40 -20.55 -10.66
CA SER A 99 -1.13 -20.16 -11.86
C SER A 99 -1.65 -21.39 -12.59
N LEU A 100 -2.83 -21.29 -13.21
CA LEU A 100 -3.32 -22.35 -14.09
C LEU A 100 -2.48 -22.40 -15.38
N PRO A 101 -2.47 -23.53 -16.10
CA PRO A 101 -1.80 -23.62 -17.40
C PRO A 101 -2.30 -22.52 -18.35
N ASN A 102 -1.37 -21.78 -18.94
CA ASN A 102 -1.62 -20.64 -19.83
C ASN A 102 -2.25 -19.40 -19.17
N GLU A 103 -2.27 -19.31 -17.83
CA GLU A 103 -2.65 -18.08 -17.13
C GLU A 103 -1.43 -17.36 -16.57
N GLU A 104 -1.42 -16.03 -16.67
CA GLU A 104 -0.44 -15.20 -15.98
C GLU A 104 -0.63 -15.24 -14.47
N ALA A 105 0.48 -15.15 -13.73
CA ALA A 105 0.47 -15.08 -12.27
C ALA A 105 -0.21 -13.78 -11.80
N LYS A 106 -1.12 -13.89 -10.83
CA LYS A 106 -1.86 -12.74 -10.28
C LYS A 106 -1.82 -12.74 -8.76
N PHE A 107 -1.92 -11.54 -8.19
CA PHE A 107 -1.99 -11.30 -6.74
C PHE A 107 -0.83 -11.99 -6.01
N LEU A 108 -1.14 -12.89 -5.07
CA LEU A 108 -0.15 -13.63 -4.30
C LEU A 108 0.81 -14.47 -5.17
N GLN A 109 0.36 -14.98 -6.33
CA GLN A 109 1.18 -15.81 -7.22
C GLN A 109 2.41 -15.06 -7.76
N ILE A 110 2.29 -13.71 -7.88
CA ILE A 110 3.38 -12.86 -8.39
C ILE A 110 4.63 -13.05 -7.53
N TYR A 111 4.48 -13.22 -6.21
CA TYR A 111 5.59 -13.33 -5.26
C TYR A 111 6.31 -14.69 -5.25
N PHE A 112 5.82 -15.69 -6.00
CA PHE A 112 6.33 -17.06 -5.94
C PHE A 112 6.91 -17.59 -7.24
N PHE A 113 6.53 -17.02 -8.40
CA PHE A 113 6.78 -17.64 -9.71
C PHE A 113 7.70 -16.81 -10.64
N GLY A 114 8.27 -15.71 -10.16
CA GLY A 114 9.07 -14.80 -10.98
C GLY A 114 10.39 -14.37 -10.33
N ASN A 115 11.30 -13.86 -11.17
CA ASN A 115 12.34 -12.95 -10.71
C ASN A 115 11.77 -11.52 -10.61
N GLU A 116 12.53 -10.58 -10.05
CA GLU A 116 12.08 -9.20 -9.83
C GLU A 116 11.47 -8.56 -11.09
N ASP A 117 12.08 -8.78 -12.26
CA ASP A 117 11.58 -8.25 -13.53
C ASP A 117 10.23 -8.87 -13.93
N ALA A 118 10.08 -10.19 -13.78
CA ALA A 118 8.83 -10.90 -14.06
C ALA A 118 7.71 -10.46 -13.10
N GLU A 119 8.04 -10.22 -11.84
CA GLU A 119 7.09 -9.68 -10.86
C GLU A 119 6.59 -8.30 -11.28
N ALA A 120 7.51 -7.38 -11.58
CA ALA A 120 7.18 -6.01 -11.97
C ALA A 120 6.37 -5.97 -13.27
N ASN A 121 6.73 -6.81 -14.25
CA ASN A 121 5.95 -6.99 -15.47
C ASN A 121 4.53 -7.48 -15.18
N SER A 122 4.38 -8.51 -14.34
CA SER A 122 3.06 -9.06 -13.99
C SER A 122 2.18 -8.01 -13.30
N ARG A 123 2.77 -7.21 -12.40
CA ARG A 123 2.07 -6.09 -11.73
C ARG A 123 1.62 -5.00 -12.71
N PHE A 124 2.48 -4.65 -13.65
CA PHE A 124 2.17 -3.66 -14.68
C PHE A 124 1.09 -4.16 -15.64
N THR A 125 1.16 -5.42 -16.09
CA THR A 125 0.12 -6.03 -16.94
C THR A 125 -1.23 -6.11 -16.22
N LEU A 126 -1.23 -6.42 -14.92
CA LEU A 126 -2.45 -6.48 -14.13
C LEU A 126 -3.13 -5.10 -13.99
N ILE A 127 -2.34 -4.02 -13.92
CA ILE A 127 -2.82 -2.63 -13.74
C ILE A 127 -2.09 -1.69 -14.74
N PRO A 128 -2.47 -1.68 -16.03
CA PRO A 128 -1.69 -1.09 -17.14
C PRO A 128 -1.61 0.44 -17.14
N GLU A 129 -2.39 1.13 -16.30
CA GLU A 129 -2.38 2.59 -16.16
C GLU A 129 -1.33 3.11 -15.16
N THR A 130 -0.48 2.23 -14.63
CA THR A 130 0.62 2.60 -13.72
C THR A 130 1.92 2.84 -14.51
N THR A 131 2.96 3.37 -13.86
CA THR A 131 4.30 3.46 -14.46
C THR A 131 5.17 2.31 -14.00
N LYS A 132 5.64 1.50 -14.95
CA LYS A 132 6.48 0.32 -14.66
C LYS A 132 7.73 0.66 -13.82
N ASN A 133 8.47 1.71 -14.19
CA ASN A 133 9.64 2.14 -13.42
C ASN A 133 9.31 2.50 -11.96
N LEU A 134 8.09 2.98 -11.67
CA LEU A 134 7.67 3.29 -10.30
C LEU A 134 7.25 2.01 -9.56
N ILE A 135 6.63 1.04 -10.25
CA ILE A 135 6.41 -0.31 -9.69
C ILE A 135 7.73 -0.96 -9.29
N GLU A 136 8.74 -0.92 -10.16
CA GLU A 136 10.07 -1.48 -9.88
C GLU A 136 10.72 -0.82 -8.65
N SER A 137 10.69 0.52 -8.56
CA SER A 137 11.21 1.25 -7.40
C SER A 137 10.48 0.85 -6.11
N LEU A 138 9.14 0.76 -6.15
CA LEU A 138 8.33 0.35 -4.99
C LEU A 138 8.61 -1.10 -4.60
N GLN A 139 8.73 -2.01 -5.58
CA GLN A 139 9.04 -3.42 -5.35
C GLN A 139 10.41 -3.60 -4.71
N LYS A 140 11.44 -2.94 -5.27
CA LYS A 140 12.79 -2.96 -4.73
C LYS A 140 12.81 -2.48 -3.27
N MET A 141 12.16 -1.35 -2.99
CA MET A 141 12.04 -0.83 -1.63
C MET A 141 11.36 -1.84 -0.69
N LEU A 142 10.27 -2.49 -1.12
CA LEU A 142 9.59 -3.50 -0.30
C LEU A 142 10.47 -4.72 -0.04
N HIS A 143 11.25 -5.19 -1.02
CA HIS A 143 12.17 -6.32 -0.85
C HIS A 143 13.33 -5.99 0.10
N GLU A 144 13.84 -4.76 0.07
CA GLU A 144 14.90 -4.28 0.97
C GLU A 144 14.44 -4.08 2.42
N ASN A 145 13.14 -3.90 2.67
CA ASN A 145 12.62 -3.53 4.00
C ASN A 145 11.77 -4.63 4.68
N ASN A 146 11.37 -5.70 3.98
CA ASN A 146 10.51 -6.75 4.53
C ASN A 146 11.22 -8.12 4.58
N HIS A 147 12.21 -8.23 5.47
CA HIS A 147 12.92 -9.49 5.76
C HIS A 147 12.16 -10.41 6.72
#